data_AF-A0A923RAE1-F1
#
_entry.id   AF-A0A923RAE1-F1
#
_cell.length_a   1.000
_cell.length_b   1.000
_cell.length_c   1.000
_cell.angle_alpha   90.00
_cell.angle_beta   90.00
_cell.angle_gamma   90.00
#
_symmetry.space_group_name_H-M   'P 1'
#
loop_
_entity.id
_entity.type
_entity.pdbx_description
1 polymer ?
#
loop_
_entity_poly.entity_id
_entity_poly.type
_entity_poly.pdbx_seq_one_letter_code
_entity_poly.pdbx_strand_id
1 'polypeptide(L)'
;MGLPKEVIEHTITVPLELSLIKRAGKGLEPHHTTVWTTNGIPSSGIRQFHRQMIERALNAIETQSLEERTLHSHQVHVLKSDVPILTRDLLKFGNLILRKYGRAETRDAEIVYGLNLQLFKLSDTV
;
A
#
# COMPACT_ATOMS: atom_id res chain seq x y z
N MET A 1 19.15 -14.77 -4.17
CA MET A 1 17.86 -14.39 -3.54
C MET A 1 17.01 -15.64 -3.40
N GLY A 2 16.92 -16.21 -2.20
CA GLY A 2 16.34 -17.53 -1.94
C GLY A 2 14.85 -17.50 -1.57
N LEU A 3 14.01 -16.90 -2.42
CA LEU A 3 12.55 -17.01 -2.25
C LEU A 3 12.02 -18.19 -3.08
N PRO A 4 11.08 -19.00 -2.56
CA PRO A 4 10.46 -20.07 -3.32
C PRO A 4 9.82 -19.54 -4.60
N LYS A 5 9.94 -20.28 -5.70
CA LYS A 5 9.45 -19.88 -7.03
C LYS A 5 7.96 -19.49 -7.02
N GLU A 6 7.16 -20.19 -6.23
CA GLU A 6 5.72 -19.92 -6.04
C GLU A 6 5.45 -18.55 -5.37
N VAL A 7 6.31 -18.15 -4.42
CA VAL A 7 6.23 -16.84 -3.75
C VAL A 7 6.60 -15.71 -4.70
N ILE A 8 7.60 -15.95 -5.55
CA ILE A 8 8.01 -15.02 -6.61
C ILE A 8 6.87 -14.85 -7.63
N GLU A 9 6.23 -15.94 -8.06
CA GLU A 9 5.11 -15.91 -8.98
C GLU A 9 3.92 -15.14 -8.40
N HIS A 10 3.50 -15.41 -7.16
CA HIS A 10 2.39 -14.67 -6.53
C HIS A 10 2.69 -13.18 -6.29
N THR A 11 3.93 -12.84 -5.97
CA THR A 11 4.36 -11.45 -5.74
C THR A 11 4.40 -10.63 -7.04
N ILE A 12 4.56 -11.29 -8.18
CA ILE A 12 4.65 -10.67 -9.50
C ILE A 12 3.29 -10.62 -10.22
N THR A 13 2.38 -11.56 -9.95
CA THR A 13 1.06 -11.61 -10.60
C THR A 13 0.20 -10.39 -10.29
N VAL A 14 0.07 -10.00 -9.02
CA VAL A 14 -0.78 -8.86 -8.63
C VAL A 14 -0.29 -7.54 -9.22
N PRO A 15 1.02 -7.21 -9.19
CA PRO A 15 1.54 -6.03 -9.88
C PRO A 15 1.39 -6.09 -11.42
N LEU A 16 1.46 -7.26 -12.06
CA LEU A 16 1.20 -7.42 -13.50
C LEU A 16 -0.28 -7.15 -13.84
N GLU A 17 -1.20 -7.73 -13.07
CA GLU A 17 -2.65 -7.56 -13.26
C GLU A 17 -3.10 -6.11 -13.03
N LEU A 18 -2.47 -5.43 -12.07
CA LEU A 18 -2.72 -4.01 -11.78
C LEU A 18 -1.96 -3.05 -12.72
N SER A 19 -1.26 -3.58 -13.75
CA SER A 19 -0.41 -2.79 -14.66
C SER A 19 0.63 -1.91 -13.95
N LEU A 20 1.06 -2.32 -12.75
CA LEU A 20 2.14 -1.69 -11.98
C LEU A 20 3.51 -2.04 -12.56
N ILE A 21 3.62 -3.22 -13.16
CA ILE A 21 4.80 -3.69 -13.88
C ILE A 21 4.39 -4.20 -15.26
N LYS A 22 5.22 -3.97 -16.27
CA LYS A 22 5.12 -4.56 -17.60
C LYS A 22 6.21 -5.61 -17.80
N ARG A 23 5.90 -6.65 -18.56
CA ARG A 23 6.94 -7.54 -19.10
C ARG A 23 7.65 -6.81 -20.23
N ALA A 24 8.96 -6.72 -20.15
CA ALA A 24 9.79 -6.23 -21.24
C ALA A 24 10.94 -7.19 -21.48
N GLY A 25 10.92 -7.84 -22.65
CA GLY A 25 11.92 -8.84 -23.02
C GLY A 25 12.02 -9.98 -21.98
N LYS A 26 13.20 -10.12 -21.36
CA LYS A 26 13.49 -11.15 -20.32
C LYS A 26 13.30 -10.66 -18.88
N GLY A 27 12.79 -9.44 -18.67
CA GLY A 27 12.67 -8.81 -17.35
C GLY A 27 11.28 -8.20 -17.08
N LEU A 28 11.13 -7.64 -15.87
CA LEU A 28 9.95 -6.89 -15.43
C LEU A 28 10.34 -5.43 -15.24
N GLU A 29 9.56 -4.52 -15.80
CA GLU A 29 9.79 -3.08 -15.74
C GLU A 29 8.64 -2.40 -15.00
N PRO A 30 8.88 -1.45 -14.07
CA PRO A 30 7.82 -0.65 -13.46
C PRO A 30 7.09 0.16 -14.54
N HIS A 31 5.77 -0.02 -14.68
CA HIS A 31 4.96 0.72 -15.65
C HIS A 31 4.32 1.98 -15.03
N HIS A 32 3.93 1.90 -13.76
CA HIS A 32 3.45 3.02 -12.95
C HIS A 32 3.94 2.85 -11.50
N THR A 33 4.51 3.91 -10.90
CA THR A 33 4.91 3.94 -9.48
C THR A 33 3.72 4.19 -8.54
N THR A 34 2.53 4.44 -9.07
CA THR A 34 1.31 4.70 -8.29
C THR A 34 0.08 4.29 -9.10
N VAL A 35 -0.75 3.38 -8.57
CA VAL A 35 -2.07 3.09 -9.13
C VAL A 35 -3.06 4.09 -8.54
N TRP A 36 -3.66 4.91 -9.40
CA TRP A 36 -4.84 5.68 -9.06
C TRP A 36 -6.06 4.95 -9.61
N THR A 37 -6.93 4.48 -8.74
CA THR A 37 -8.23 3.95 -9.19
C THR A 37 -9.15 5.13 -9.44
N THR A 38 -9.42 5.43 -10.70
CA THR A 38 -10.28 6.54 -11.12
C THR A 38 -11.75 6.37 -10.70
N ASN A 39 -12.19 5.14 -10.39
CA ASN A 39 -13.63 4.85 -10.36
C ASN A 39 -14.19 4.31 -9.04
N GLY A 40 -13.43 4.22 -7.94
CA GLY A 40 -13.97 3.74 -6.66
C GLY A 40 -14.56 2.31 -6.70
N ILE A 41 -14.33 1.57 -7.79
CA ILE A 41 -14.78 0.18 -7.94
C ILE A 41 -13.74 -0.70 -7.24
N PRO A 42 -14.13 -1.45 -6.21
CA PRO A 42 -13.23 -2.39 -5.56
C PRO A 42 -13.03 -3.57 -6.52
N SER A 43 -11.96 -3.54 -7.32
CA SER A 43 -11.53 -4.73 -8.05
C SER A 43 -11.10 -5.79 -7.04
N SER A 44 -11.31 -7.07 -7.36
CA SER A 44 -10.85 -8.18 -6.53
C SER A 44 -9.34 -8.08 -6.25
N GLY A 45 -8.56 -7.66 -7.25
CA GLY A 45 -7.11 -7.43 -7.12
C GLY A 45 -6.75 -6.35 -6.11
N ILE A 46 -7.47 -5.22 -6.07
CA ILE A 46 -7.24 -4.14 -5.09
C ILE A 46 -7.52 -4.66 -3.67
N ARG A 47 -8.65 -5.36 -3.47
CA ARG A 47 -8.97 -5.93 -2.15
C ARG A 47 -7.91 -6.94 -1.70
N GLN A 48 -7.46 -7.79 -2.62
CA GLN A 48 -6.42 -8.78 -2.35
C GLN A 48 -5.08 -8.12 -2.01
N PHE A 49 -4.68 -7.08 -2.75
CA PHE A 49 -3.48 -6.31 -2.47
C PHE A 49 -3.52 -5.69 -1.07
N HIS A 50 -4.61 -4.99 -0.72
CA HIS A 50 -4.74 -4.41 0.63
C HIS A 50 -4.73 -5.47 1.73
N ARG A 51 -5.36 -6.64 1.51
CA ARG A 51 -5.30 -7.77 2.46
C ARG A 51 -3.86 -8.24 2.67
N GLN A 52 -3.11 -8.47 1.60
CA GLN A 52 -1.70 -8.88 1.69
C GLN A 52 -0.84 -7.83 2.42
N MET A 53 -1.11 -6.54 2.21
CA MET A 53 -0.39 -5.48 2.92
C MET A 53 -0.71 -5.43 4.41
N ILE A 54 -1.97 -5.71 4.79
CA ILE A 54 -2.38 -5.82 6.20
C ILE A 54 -1.72 -7.04 6.86
N GLU A 55 -1.67 -8.19 6.17
CA GLU A 55 -0.99 -9.39 6.67
C GLU A 55 0.50 -9.15 6.90
N ARG A 56 1.17 -8.41 6.00
CA ARG A 56 2.57 -7.99 6.19
C ARG A 56 2.73 -7.05 7.37
N ALA A 57 1.81 -6.09 7.53
CA ALA A 57 1.82 -5.19 8.69
C ALA A 57 1.64 -5.98 10.00
N LEU A 58 0.71 -6.94 10.05
CA LEU A 58 0.53 -7.83 11.20
C LEU A 58 1.79 -8.64 11.51
N ASN A 59 2.42 -9.23 10.48
CA ASN A 59 3.68 -9.95 10.68
C ASN A 59 4.79 -9.03 11.21
N ALA A 60 4.88 -7.79 10.73
CA ALA A 60 5.83 -6.81 11.24
C ALA A 60 5.57 -6.44 12.71
N ILE A 61 4.30 -6.41 13.15
CA ILE A 61 3.96 -6.17 14.56
C ILE A 61 4.60 -7.22 15.47
N GLU A 62 4.60 -8.48 15.03
CA GLU A 62 5.09 -9.62 15.79
C GLU A 62 6.61 -9.84 15.68
N THR A 63 7.23 -9.39 14.58
CA THR A 63 8.62 -9.80 14.23
C THR A 63 9.63 -8.67 14.17
N GLN A 64 9.21 -7.42 13.95
CA GLN A 64 10.14 -6.27 13.86
C GLN A 64 10.32 -5.60 15.23
N SER A 65 11.55 -5.15 15.50
CA SER A 65 11.89 -4.37 16.69
C SER A 65 11.22 -2.99 16.68
N LEU A 66 11.24 -2.28 17.80
CA LEU A 66 10.62 -0.94 17.91
C LEU A 66 11.37 0.10 17.07
N GLU A 67 12.64 -0.13 16.79
CA GLU A 67 13.50 0.74 16.00
C GLU A 67 13.25 0.59 14.50
N GLU A 68 12.75 -0.56 14.06
CA GLU A 68 12.49 -0.90 12.66
C GLU A 68 11.06 -0.57 12.21
N ARG A 69 10.15 -0.29 13.15
CA ARG A 69 8.73 -0.06 12.86
C ARG A 69 8.15 1.14 13.60
N THR A 70 7.16 1.75 12.96
CA THR A 70 6.34 2.78 13.58
C THR A 70 4.87 2.36 13.48
N LEU A 71 4.20 2.25 14.63
CA LEU A 71 2.78 1.96 14.71
C LEU A 71 1.99 3.14 15.25
N HIS A 72 0.99 3.56 14.51
CA HIS A 72 0.04 4.56 14.96
C HIS A 72 -1.38 4.11 14.65
N SER A 73 -2.28 4.27 15.63
CA SER A 73 -3.71 4.01 15.47
C SER A 73 -4.46 5.07 16.26
N HIS A 74 -5.39 5.75 15.59
CA HIS A 74 -6.18 6.82 16.19
C HIS A 74 -7.65 6.53 15.96
N GLN A 75 -8.44 6.66 17.02
CA GLN A 75 -9.90 6.65 16.94
C GLN A 75 -10.37 8.09 17.01
N VAL A 76 -11.22 8.49 16.07
CA VAL A 76 -11.72 9.85 15.97
C VAL A 76 -13.23 9.83 15.75
N HIS A 77 -13.93 10.72 16.45
CA HIS A 77 -15.33 11.01 16.14
C HIS A 77 -15.36 12.11 15.09
N VAL A 78 -16.06 11.85 13.98
CA VAL A 78 -16.14 12.77 12.84
C VAL A 78 -17.58 12.93 12.42
N LEU A 79 -17.95 14.16 12.04
CA LEU A 79 -19.24 14.39 11.41
C LEU A 79 -19.28 13.67 10.07
N LYS A 80 -20.43 13.06 9.74
CA LYS A 80 -20.62 12.36 8.48
C LYS A 80 -20.36 13.26 7.27
N SER A 81 -20.68 14.55 7.38
CA SER A 81 -20.41 15.58 6.37
C SER A 81 -18.94 15.78 6.07
N ASP A 82 -18.06 15.48 7.03
CA ASP A 82 -16.63 15.79 6.95
C ASP A 82 -15.82 14.61 6.40
N VAL A 83 -16.41 13.42 6.31
CA VAL A 83 -15.76 12.21 5.78
C VAL A 83 -15.15 12.41 4.38
N PRO A 84 -15.80 13.09 3.41
CA PRO A 84 -15.19 13.37 2.12
C PRO A 84 -13.95 14.28 2.22
N ILE A 85 -14.00 15.29 3.09
CA ILE A 85 -12.90 16.24 3.33
C ILE A 85 -11.73 15.51 3.98
N LEU A 86 -12.01 14.73 5.02
CA LEU A 86 -11.04 13.88 5.70
C LEU A 86 -10.35 12.93 4.73
N THR A 87 -11.11 12.24 3.88
CA THR A 87 -10.57 11.30 2.88
C THR A 87 -9.62 12.00 1.92
N ARG A 88 -10.00 13.18 1.42
CA ARG A 88 -9.15 13.99 0.55
C ARG A 88 -7.85 14.39 1.25
N ASP A 89 -7.93 14.79 2.52
CA ASP A 89 -6.75 15.28 3.24
C ASP A 89 -5.81 14.13 3.63
N LEU A 90 -6.34 12.93 3.93
CA LEU A 90 -5.55 11.70 4.07
C LEU A 90 -4.81 11.34 2.78
N LEU A 91 -5.44 11.45 1.61
CA LEU A 91 -4.78 11.23 0.33
C LEU A 91 -3.66 12.23 0.07
N LYS A 92 -3.88 13.52 0.40
CA LYS A 92 -2.84 14.55 0.31
C LYS A 92 -1.66 14.25 1.23
N PHE A 93 -1.93 13.79 2.45
CA PHE A 93 -0.88 13.39 3.38
C PHE A 93 -0.05 12.22 2.84
N GLY A 94 -0.70 11.16 2.35
CA GLY A 94 0.01 10.04 1.71
C GLY A 94 0.90 10.50 0.55
N ASN A 95 0.35 11.34 -0.34
CA ASN A 95 1.11 11.92 -1.45
C ASN A 95 2.29 12.78 -0.99
N LEU A 96 2.14 13.54 0.10
CA LEU A 96 3.22 14.34 0.66
C LEU A 96 4.39 13.46 1.10
N ILE A 97 4.11 12.37 1.81
CA ILE A 97 5.13 11.40 2.25
C ILE A 97 5.82 10.74 1.06
N LEU A 98 5.04 10.25 0.09
CA LEU A 98 5.59 9.62 -1.11
C LEU A 98 6.46 10.60 -1.92
N ARG A 99 6.07 11.86 -2.05
CA ARG A 99 6.90 12.87 -2.73
C ARG A 99 8.19 13.18 -1.99
N LYS A 100 8.16 13.19 -0.66
CA LYS A 100 9.31 13.58 0.17
C LYS A 100 10.34 12.46 0.31
N TYR A 101 9.89 11.21 0.40
CA TYR A 101 10.75 10.07 0.73
C TYR A 101 10.75 8.97 -0.34
N GLY A 102 9.72 8.91 -1.19
CA GLY A 102 9.66 7.95 -2.29
C GLY A 102 10.72 8.26 -3.34
N ARG A 103 11.43 7.22 -3.77
CA ARG A 103 12.37 7.28 -4.89
C ARG A 103 11.70 6.63 -6.11
N ALA A 104 11.73 7.33 -7.25
CA ALA A 104 11.11 6.85 -8.48
C ALA A 104 11.87 5.70 -9.15
N GLU A 105 13.17 5.54 -8.83
CA GLU A 105 14.03 4.50 -9.38
C GLU A 105 14.58 3.62 -8.26
N THR A 106 14.39 2.31 -8.40
CA THR A 106 14.68 1.30 -7.39
C THR A 106 16.16 0.88 -7.34
N ARG A 107 17.03 1.43 -8.19
CA ARG A 107 18.43 0.99 -8.29
C ARG A 107 19.28 1.40 -7.09
N ASP A 108 18.94 2.52 -6.44
CA ASP A 108 19.65 3.04 -5.27
C ASP A 108 18.83 2.90 -3.97
N ALA A 109 17.70 2.19 -4.02
CA ALA A 109 16.87 1.98 -2.84
C ALA A 109 17.44 0.84 -1.98
N GLU A 110 17.98 1.19 -0.81
CA GLU A 110 18.56 0.22 0.13
C GLU A 110 17.50 -0.56 0.90
N ILE A 111 16.32 0.03 1.11
CA ILE A 111 15.25 -0.53 1.92
C ILE A 111 13.87 -0.13 1.38
N VAL A 112 12.91 -1.04 1.52
CA VAL A 112 11.52 -0.84 1.11
C VAL A 112 10.62 -0.87 2.34
N TYR A 113 9.88 0.22 2.55
CA TYR A 113 8.85 0.31 3.57
C TYR A 113 7.46 0.25 2.95
N GLY A 114 6.57 -0.50 3.59
CA GLY A 114 5.14 -0.48 3.28
C GLY A 114 4.44 0.59 4.11
N LEU A 115 3.91 1.62 3.46
CA LEU A 115 3.08 2.63 4.12
C LEU A 115 1.59 2.33 3.85
N ASN A 116 0.87 1.94 4.89
CA ASN A 116 -0.56 1.70 4.83
C ASN A 116 -1.32 2.82 5.56
N LEU A 117 -2.19 3.53 4.83
CA LEU A 117 -3.13 4.49 5.40
C LEU A 117 -4.55 4.00 5.14
N GLN A 118 -5.31 3.79 6.21
CA GLN A 118 -6.62 3.15 6.15
C GLN A 118 -7.62 3.99 6.95
N LEU A 119 -8.76 4.31 6.35
CA LEU A 119 -9.91 4.94 7.00
C LEU A 119 -11.11 4.01 6.82
N PHE A 120 -11.68 3.54 7.92
CA PHE A 120 -12.85 2.67 7.92
C PHE A 120 -13.74 2.99 9.12
N LYS A 121 -15.02 2.67 8.98
CA LYS A 121 -16.00 2.84 10.05
C LYS A 121 -15.79 1.72 11.09
N LEU A 122 -15.73 2.09 12.37
CA LEU A 122 -15.59 1.13 13.48
C LEU A 122 -16.94 0.64 14.03
N SER A 123 -17.99 1.42 13.88
CA SER A 123 -19.35 1.08 14.33
C SER A 123 -20.36 1.86 13.51
N ASP A 124 -21.57 1.31 13.31
CA ASP A 124 -22.62 2.00 12.57
C ASP A 124 -23.22 3.21 13.29
N THR A 125 -23.10 3.20 14.61
CA THR A 125 -23.58 4.20 15.57
C THR A 125 -22.45 4.59 16.52
N VAL A 126 -22.50 5.81 17.07
CA VAL A 126 -21.62 6.25 18.16
C VAL A 126 -22.07 5.59 19.46
#